data_AF-C0GHR8-F1
#
_entry.id   AF-C0GHR8-F1
#
_cell.length_a   1.000
_cell.length_b   1.000
_cell.length_c   1.000
_cell.angle_alpha   90.00
_cell.angle_beta   90.00
_cell.angle_gamma   90.00
#
_symmetry.space_group_name_H-M   'P 1'
#
loop_
_entity.id
_entity.type
_entity.pdbx_description
1 polymer ?
#
loop_
_entity_poly.entity_id
_entity_poly.type
_entity_poly.pdbx_seq_one_letter_code
_entity_poly.pdbx_strand_id
1 'polypeptide(L)' 'MHHLTQRELMYLEDFLKAEQLAYKSMSFMAEQCTDQSIKQLCQDCAQSHKQNYQTMVKHLNHGNLQ' A
#
# COMPACT_ATOMS: atom_id res chain seq x y z
N MET A 1 -1.81 -8.21 25.80
CA MET A 1 -1.46 -7.52 24.54
C MET A 1 -0.80 -8.55 23.63
N HIS A 2 -1.24 -8.71 22.39
CA HIS A 2 -0.55 -9.60 21.44
C HIS A 2 0.62 -8.83 20.85
N HIS A 3 1.84 -9.15 21.29
CA HIS A 3 3.04 -8.71 20.58
C HIS A 3 3.10 -9.45 19.25
N LEU A 4 3.29 -8.70 18.16
CA LEU A 4 3.55 -9.33 16.86
C LEU A 4 4.84 -10.13 16.95
N THR A 5 4.78 -11.37 16.48
CA THR A 5 5.96 -12.20 16.31
C THR A 5 6.84 -11.64 15.20
N GLN A 6 8.13 -11.97 15.21
CA GLN A 6 9.06 -11.60 14.14
C GLN A 6 8.56 -12.03 12.75
N ARG A 7 7.92 -13.20 12.67
CA ARG A 7 7.34 -13.71 11.42
C ARG A 7 6.19 -12.82 10.93
N GLU A 8 5.30 -12.40 11.82
CA GLU A 8 4.21 -11.48 11.47
C GLU A 8 4.74 -10.11 11.03
N LEU A 9 5.78 -9.58 11.70
CA LEU A 9 6.45 -8.35 11.29
C LEU A 9 7.04 -8.47 9.87
N MET A 10 7.72 -9.57 9.56
CA MET A 10 8.25 -9.80 8.21
C MET A 10 7.14 -9.84 7.14
N TYR A 11 6.03 -10.52 7.41
CA TYR A 11 4.88 -10.53 6.49
C TYR A 11 4.30 -9.13 6.27
N LEU A 12 4.24 -8.32 7.32
CA LEU A 12 3.75 -6.94 7.24
C LEU A 12 4.71 -6.05 6.46
N GLU A 13 6.02 -6.20 6.64
CA GLU A 13 7.01 -5.49 5.83
C GLU A 13 6.91 -5.83 4.35
N ASP A 14 6.75 -7.12 4.02
CA ASP A 14 6.59 -7.55 2.62
C ASP A 14 5.28 -7.07 2.01
N PHE A 15 4.19 -7.09 2.79
CA PHE A 15 2.92 -6.48 2.39
C PHE A 15 3.08 -4.98 2.09
N LEU A 16 3.74 -4.22 2.97
CA LEU A 16 3.98 -2.79 2.78
C LEU A 16 4.81 -2.50 1.53
N LYS A 17 5.84 -3.32 1.24
CA LYS A 17 6.63 -3.22 0.00
C LYS A 17 5.76 -3.49 -1.23
N ALA A 18 4.90 -4.51 -1.18
CA ALA A 18 4.00 -4.85 -2.27
C ALA A 18 2.99 -3.73 -2.56
N GLU A 19 2.37 -3.14 -1.53
CA GLU A 19 1.46 -2.00 -1.66
C GLU A 19 2.16 -0.78 -2.27
N GLN A 20 3.38 -0.49 -1.83
CA GLN A 20 4.16 0.63 -2.37
C GLN A 20 4.56 0.40 -3.84
N LEU A 21 4.92 -0.83 -4.22
CA LEU A 21 5.22 -1.18 -5.60
C LEU A 21 3.97 -1.08 -6.48
N ALA A 22 2.83 -1.60 -6.01
CA ALA A 22 1.55 -1.52 -6.72
C ALA A 22 1.13 -0.07 -6.96
N TYR A 23 1.21 0.79 -5.93
CA TYR A 23 0.97 2.22 -6.05
C TYR A 23 1.80 2.87 -7.15
N LYS A 24 3.12 2.61 -7.17
CA LYS A 24 4.03 3.18 -8.16
C LYS A 24 3.72 2.69 -9.58
N SER A 25 3.50 1.40 -9.74
CA SER A 25 3.17 0.79 -11.03
C SER A 25 1.86 1.34 -11.60
N MET A 26 0.81 1.44 -10.77
CA MET A 26 -0.48 1.99 -11.18
C MET A 26 -0.39 3.48 -11.51
N SER A 27 0.38 4.24 -10.72
CA SER A 27 0.63 5.67 -11.01
C SER A 27 1.36 5.84 -12.34
N PHE A 28 2.40 5.05 -12.59
CA PHE A 28 3.14 5.05 -13.86
C PHE A 28 2.25 4.67 -15.04
N MET A 29 1.41 3.63 -14.91
CA MET A 29 0.46 3.27 -15.97
C MET A 29 -0.54 4.39 -16.25
N ALA A 30 -1.07 5.05 -15.21
CA ALA A 30 -1.98 6.19 -15.38
C ALA A 30 -1.33 7.37 -16.13
N GLU A 31 -0.02 7.57 -16.00
CA GLU A 31 0.74 8.60 -16.74
C GLU A 31 0.92 8.23 -18.21
N GLN A 32 1.12 6.93 -18.50
CA GLN A 32 1.37 6.43 -19.86
C GLN A 32 0.08 6.15 -20.65
N CYS A 33 -1.06 6.01 -19.99
CA CYS A 33 -2.35 5.76 -20.63
C CYS A 33 -2.93 7.03 -21.29
N THR A 34 -3.33 6.89 -22.54
CA THR A 34 -4.07 7.92 -23.29
C THR A 34 -5.59 7.78 -23.16
N ASP A 35 -6.07 6.56 -22.88
CA ASP A 35 -7.48 6.32 -22.60
C ASP A 35 -7.85 6.84 -21.21
N GLN A 36 -8.84 7.74 -21.17
CA GLN A 36 -9.24 8.42 -19.95
C GLN A 36 -9.88 7.47 -18.92
N SER A 37 -10.58 6.42 -19.38
CA SER A 37 -11.24 5.45 -18.49
C SER A 37 -10.21 4.56 -17.80
N ILE A 38 -9.22 4.08 -18.56
CA ILE A 38 -8.11 3.28 -18.03
C ILE A 38 -7.26 4.14 -17.09
N LYS A 39 -6.98 5.40 -17.45
CA LYS A 39 -6.27 6.33 -16.58
C LYS A 39 -6.98 6.52 -15.24
N GLN A 40 -8.29 6.73 -15.24
CA GLN A 40 -9.07 6.87 -14.02
C GLN A 40 -9.01 5.59 -13.16
N LEU A 41 -9.18 4.43 -13.78
CA LEU A 41 -9.09 3.14 -13.08
C LEU A 41 -7.71 2.94 -12.42
N CYS A 42 -6.63 3.26 -13.13
CA CYS A 42 -5.28 3.19 -12.57
C CYS A 42 -5.08 4.17 -11.40
N GLN A 43 -5.63 5.39 -11.49
CA GLN A 43 -5.58 6.38 -10.40
C GLN A 43 -6.35 5.91 -9.18
N ASP A 44 -7.55 5.34 -9.36
CA ASP A 44 -8.38 4.81 -8.28
C ASP A 44 -7.68 3.64 -7.58
N CYS A 45 -7.09 2.72 -8.36
CA CYS A 45 -6.28 1.62 -7.84
C CYS A 45 -5.06 2.13 -7.05
N ALA A 46 -4.31 3.09 -7.60
CA ALA A 46 -3.17 3.69 -6.91
C ALA A 46 -3.60 4.31 -5.57
N GLN A 47 -4.70 5.06 -5.56
CA GLN A 47 -5.22 5.69 -4.34
C GLN A 47 -5.64 4.66 -3.29
N SER A 48 -6.24 3.54 -3.70
CA SER A 48 -6.58 2.42 -2.82
C SER A 48 -5.32 1.80 -2.18
N HIS A 49 -4.30 1.47 -2.97
CA HIS A 49 -3.04 0.92 -2.47
C HIS A 49 -2.33 1.87 -1.48
N LYS A 50 -2.37 3.18 -1.77
CA LYS A 50 -1.83 4.21 -0.87
C LYS A 50 -2.59 4.26 0.46
N GLN A 51 -3.92 4.12 0.44
CA GLN A 51 -4.73 4.08 1.67
C GLN A 51 -4.47 2.82 2.49
N ASN A 52 -4.32 1.67 1.84
CA ASN A 52 -3.95 0.41 2.51
C ASN A 52 -2.61 0.53 3.22
N TYR A 53 -1.60 1.06 2.52
CA TYR A 53 -0.28 1.32 3.09
C TYR A 53 -0.35 2.25 4.32
N GLN A 54 -1.02 3.40 4.19
CA GLN A 54 -1.15 4.37 5.28
C GLN A 54 -1.87 3.79 6.49
N THR A 55 -2.93 3.02 6.26
CA THR A 55 -3.69 2.34 7.31
C THR A 55 -2.81 1.34 8.04
N MET A 56 -2.09 0.48 7.30
CA MET A 56 -1.20 -0.51 7.89
C MET A 56 -0.06 0.11 8.70
N VAL A 57 0.58 1.17 8.18
CA VAL A 57 1.62 1.93 8.90
C VAL A 57 1.07 2.54 10.18
N LYS A 58 -0.14 3.09 10.16
CA LYS A 58 -0.79 3.63 11.37
C LYS A 58 -1.01 2.54 12.41
N HIS A 59 -1.48 1.37 12.01
CA HIS A 59 -1.68 0.23 12.92
C HIS A 59 -0.35 -0.27 13.51
N LEU A 60 0.71 -0.36 12.70
CA LEU A 60 2.05 -0.74 13.17
C LEU A 60 2.62 0.28 14.16
N ASN A 61 2.52 1.57 13.86
CA ASN A 61 2.99 2.62 14.76
C ASN A 61 2.21 2.65 16.07
N HIS A 62 0.89 2.46 16.04
CA HIS A 62 0.08 2.36 17.25
C HIS A 62 0.37 1.09 18.06
N GLY A 63 0.68 -0.03 17.39
CA GLY A 63 1.08 -1.28 18.04
C GLY A 63 2.50 -1.25 18.62
N ASN A 64 3.39 -0.40 18.09
CA ASN A 64 4.78 -0.22 18.56
C ASN A 64 4.96 0.93 19.58
N LEU A 65 3.93 1.75 19.83
CA LEU A 65 3.98 2.92 20.73
C LEU A 65 3.50 2.64 22.17
N GLN A 66 3.46 1.36 22.62
CA GLN A 66 3.14 1.00 24.00
C GLN A 66 4.19 0.08 24.62
#